data_AF-A0A2N1PJB4-F1
#
_entry.id   AF-A0A2N1PJB4-F1
#
_cell.length_a   1.000
_cell.length_b   1.000
_cell.length_c   1.000
_cell.angle_alpha   90.00
_cell.angle_beta   90.00
_cell.angle_gamma   90.00
#
_symmetry.space_group_name_H-M   'P 1'
#
loop_
_entity.id
_entity.type
_entity.pdbx_description
1 polymer ?
#
loop_
_entity_poly.entity_id
_entity_poly.type
_entity_poly.pdbx_seq_one_letter_code
_entity_poly.pdbx_strand_id
1 'polypeptide(L)'
;MDGAHDPMNRAPMRWDLNHPENETLIWTKKLIEVHQQEIALKIGDYVPILSDNLFGFVRMTDKIEEMVIILINPMNHDIQEKVMIPHSDLMNYSRFDVILGEVKDITLIAGILDIKLDKKGFVVMKPATKPIKSYTPYKRV
;
A
#
# COMPACT_ATOMS: atom_id res chain seq x y z
N MET A 1 19.32 -2.40 -14.07
CA MET A 1 20.55 -2.88 -14.73
C MET A 1 20.20 -4.25 -15.27
N ASP A 2 20.28 -4.42 -16.58
CA ASP A 2 20.06 -5.73 -17.17
C ASP A 2 21.28 -6.62 -16.94
N GLY A 3 21.06 -7.90 -16.71
CA GLY A 3 22.12 -8.87 -16.47
C GLY A 3 21.59 -10.29 -16.71
N ALA A 4 22.39 -11.11 -17.39
CA ALA A 4 22.10 -12.53 -17.58
C ALA A 4 22.58 -13.34 -16.36
N HIS A 5 22.82 -14.65 -16.55
CA HIS A 5 23.43 -15.48 -15.53
C HIS A 5 24.85 -15.01 -15.15
N ASP A 6 25.37 -15.56 -14.05
CA ASP A 6 26.75 -15.34 -13.61
C ASP A 6 27.73 -15.63 -14.77
N PRO A 7 28.70 -14.74 -15.07
CA PRO A 7 29.13 -13.55 -14.32
C PRO A 7 28.41 -12.22 -14.68
N MET A 8 27.49 -12.23 -15.64
CA MET A 8 26.94 -11.01 -16.25
C MET A 8 26.03 -10.19 -15.32
N ASN A 9 25.56 -10.76 -14.21
CA ASN A 9 24.80 -10.04 -13.16
C ASN A 9 25.69 -9.24 -12.19
N ARG A 10 27.02 -9.28 -12.35
CA ARG A 10 28.01 -8.55 -11.52
C ARG A 10 28.66 -7.38 -12.24
N ALA A 11 27.99 -6.84 -13.26
CA ALA A 11 28.50 -5.68 -14.00
C ALA A 11 28.77 -4.50 -13.06
N PRO A 12 29.79 -3.67 -13.33
CA PRO A 12 30.06 -2.48 -12.54
C PRO A 12 28.87 -1.52 -12.56
N MET A 13 28.73 -0.72 -11.50
CA MET A 13 27.66 0.27 -11.39
C MET A 13 27.68 1.23 -12.58
N ARG A 14 26.52 1.38 -13.23
CA ARG A 14 26.31 2.37 -14.29
C ARG A 14 26.04 3.75 -13.71
N TRP A 15 27.11 4.48 -13.43
CA TRP A 15 27.06 5.84 -12.89
C TRP A 15 26.37 6.86 -13.80
N ASP A 16 26.35 6.58 -15.09
CA ASP A 16 25.63 7.38 -16.08
C ASP A 16 24.10 7.35 -15.87
N LEU A 17 23.56 6.35 -15.16
CA LEU A 17 22.15 6.29 -14.76
C LEU A 17 21.85 7.09 -13.48
N ASN A 18 22.86 7.63 -12.80
CA ASN A 18 22.69 8.41 -11.57
C ASN A 18 22.39 9.88 -11.87
N HIS A 19 21.21 10.14 -12.42
CA HIS A 19 20.71 11.47 -12.72
C HIS A 19 19.27 11.63 -12.22
N PRO A 20 18.79 12.87 -11.98
CA PRO A 20 17.48 13.11 -11.39
C PRO A 20 16.32 12.55 -12.21
N GLU A 21 16.42 12.52 -13.54
CA GLU A 21 15.36 12.03 -14.44
C GLU A 21 15.23 10.50 -14.52
N ASN A 22 16.06 9.73 -13.80
CA ASN A 22 15.96 8.27 -13.84
C ASN A 22 14.70 7.82 -13.08
N GLU A 23 13.70 7.33 -13.82
CA GLU A 23 12.41 6.90 -13.28
C GLU A 23 12.54 5.84 -12.17
N THR A 24 13.46 4.88 -12.33
CA THR A 24 13.68 3.83 -11.31
C THR A 24 14.30 4.41 -10.05
N LEU A 25 15.21 5.39 -10.18
CA LEU A 25 15.80 6.08 -9.03
C LEU A 25 14.76 6.93 -8.30
N ILE A 26 13.95 7.70 -9.04
CA ILE A 26 12.83 8.49 -8.49
C ILE A 26 11.87 7.56 -7.75
N TRP A 27 11.46 6.46 -8.38
CA TRP A 27 10.57 5.47 -7.81
C TRP A 27 11.12 4.84 -6.53
N THR A 28 12.38 4.41 -6.55
CA THR A 28 13.06 3.83 -5.38
C THR A 28 13.13 4.82 -4.22
N LYS A 29 13.44 6.10 -4.50
CA LYS A 29 13.45 7.14 -3.46
C LYS A 29 12.07 7.35 -2.85
N LYS A 30 10.99 7.37 -3.65
CA LYS A 30 9.61 7.44 -3.15
C LYS A 30 9.29 6.26 -2.23
N LEU A 31 9.68 5.04 -2.60
CA LEU A 31 9.48 3.86 -1.73
C LEU A 31 10.24 3.97 -0.41
N ILE A 32 11.48 4.47 -0.45
CA ILE A 32 12.28 4.71 0.76
C ILE A 32 11.60 5.75 1.65
N GLU A 33 11.11 6.84 1.07
CA GLU A 33 10.41 7.90 1.80
C GLU A 33 9.15 7.37 2.48
N VAL A 34 8.31 6.62 1.77
CA VAL A 34 7.11 5.97 2.33
C VAL A 34 7.48 5.03 3.48
N HIS A 35 8.50 4.18 3.27
CA HIS A 35 9.01 3.29 4.32
C HIS A 35 9.56 4.08 5.53
N GLN A 36 10.15 5.25 5.33
CA GLN A 36 10.65 6.10 6.41
C GLN A 36 9.54 6.83 7.18
N GLN A 37 8.46 7.23 6.50
CA GLN A 37 7.36 7.98 7.09
C GLN A 37 6.37 7.09 7.85
N GLU A 38 6.18 5.84 7.42
CA GLU A 38 5.19 4.94 8.02
C GLU A 38 5.85 3.90 8.93
N ILE A 39 5.70 4.07 10.25
CA ILE A 39 6.33 3.20 11.26
C ILE A 39 5.89 1.73 11.14
N ALA A 40 4.63 1.46 10.78
CA ALA A 40 4.15 0.10 10.61
C ALA A 40 4.86 -0.64 9.46
N LEU A 41 5.34 0.06 8.43
CA LEU A 41 6.14 -0.59 7.38
C LEU A 41 7.50 -1.09 7.89
N LYS A 42 8.03 -0.46 8.95
CA LYS A 42 9.32 -0.82 9.56
C LYS A 42 9.17 -1.97 10.55
N ILE A 43 8.24 -1.83 11.50
CA ILE A 43 8.15 -2.71 12.67
C ILE A 43 6.79 -3.39 12.84
N GLY A 44 5.78 -2.97 12.08
CA GLY A 44 4.42 -3.48 12.25
C GLY A 44 4.31 -4.95 11.87
N ASP A 45 3.39 -5.64 12.54
CA ASP A 45 3.05 -7.03 12.26
C ASP A 45 2.54 -7.16 10.82
N TYR A 46 2.87 -8.28 10.19
CA TYR A 46 2.38 -8.63 8.87
C TYR A 46 1.12 -9.48 9.01
N VAL A 47 0.01 -9.02 8.43
CA VAL A 47 -1.24 -9.80 8.39
C VAL A 47 -1.70 -9.92 6.94
N PRO A 48 -1.77 -11.14 6.37
CA PRO A 48 -2.20 -11.32 4.98
C PRO A 48 -3.69 -10.98 4.83
N ILE A 49 -4.04 -10.39 3.68
CA ILE A 49 -5.42 -10.24 3.25
C ILE A 49 -5.70 -11.40 2.28
N LEU A 50 -6.74 -12.16 2.55
CA LEU A 50 -7.18 -13.24 1.67
C LEU A 50 -7.98 -12.65 0.51
N SER A 51 -7.51 -12.91 -0.71
CA SER A 51 -8.11 -12.46 -1.97
C SER A 51 -7.82 -13.48 -3.07
N ASP A 52 -8.69 -13.52 -4.07
CA ASP A 52 -8.60 -14.43 -5.20
C ASP A 52 -7.65 -13.88 -6.28
N ASN A 53 -7.74 -12.57 -6.57
CA ASN A 53 -7.00 -11.97 -7.69
C ASN A 53 -6.01 -10.89 -7.25
N LEU A 54 -6.26 -10.26 -6.10
CA LEU A 54 -5.33 -9.30 -5.51
C LEU A 54 -4.25 -10.00 -4.69
N PHE A 55 -3.10 -9.34 -4.56
CA PHE A 55 -2.13 -9.65 -3.51
C PHE A 55 -2.21 -8.54 -2.47
N GLY A 56 -2.52 -8.92 -1.23
CA GLY A 56 -2.82 -7.95 -0.19
C GLY A 56 -2.28 -8.32 1.18
N PHE A 57 -1.88 -7.31 1.94
CA PHE A 57 -1.55 -7.46 3.35
C PHE A 57 -1.67 -6.14 4.10
N VAL A 58 -1.80 -6.24 5.41
CA VAL A 58 -1.77 -5.12 6.33
C VAL A 58 -0.46 -5.16 7.09
N ARG A 59 0.11 -3.97 7.32
CA ARG A 59 1.14 -3.73 8.33
C ARG A 59 0.51 -2.92 9.45
N MET A 60 0.58 -3.40 10.68
CA MET A 60 -0.09 -2.75 11.83
C MET A 60 0.79 -2.77 13.08
N THR A 61 0.66 -1.73 13.89
CA THR A 61 1.16 -1.71 15.27
C THR A 61 -0.02 -1.88 16.21
N ASP A 62 0.13 -1.48 17.47
CA ASP A 62 -0.96 -1.36 18.43
C ASP A 62 -1.92 -0.20 18.13
N LYS A 63 -1.57 0.71 17.20
CA LYS A 63 -2.39 1.88 16.85
C LYS A 63 -2.98 1.79 15.45
N ILE A 64 -4.30 1.98 15.37
CA ILE A 64 -5.04 1.97 14.11
C ILE A 64 -4.61 3.09 13.13
N GLU A 65 -4.14 4.23 13.64
CA GLU A 65 -3.65 5.36 12.82
C GLU A 65 -2.31 5.09 12.14
N GLU A 66 -1.57 4.10 12.63
CA GLU A 66 -0.29 3.67 12.06
C GLU A 66 -0.48 2.50 11.07
N MET A 67 -1.68 1.90 11.02
CA MET A 67 -2.00 0.83 10.08
C MET A 67 -1.78 1.26 8.63
N VAL A 68 -1.09 0.42 7.86
CA VAL A 68 -0.93 0.55 6.42
C VAL A 68 -1.51 -0.67 5.73
N ILE A 69 -2.40 -0.44 4.78
CA ILE A 69 -3.00 -1.46 3.91
C ILE A 69 -2.31 -1.38 2.56
N ILE A 70 -1.83 -2.53 2.08
CA ILE A 70 -1.16 -2.67 0.79
C ILE A 70 -1.96 -3.66 -0.05
N LEU A 71 -2.38 -3.24 -1.23
CA LEU A 71 -3.08 -4.06 -2.22
C LEU A 71 -2.44 -3.88 -3.59
N ILE A 72 -2.17 -4.99 -4.27
CA ILE A 72 -1.50 -5.03 -5.56
C ILE A 72 -2.36 -5.88 -6.51
N ASN A 73 -2.59 -5.37 -7.72
CA ASN A 73 -3.17 -6.12 -8.83
C ASN A 73 -2.03 -6.70 -9.70
N PRO A 74 -1.67 -7.99 -9.56
CA PRO A 74 -0.66 -8.60 -10.42
C PRO A 74 -1.17 -8.93 -11.83
N MET A 75 -2.47 -8.80 -12.10
CA MET A 75 -3.09 -9.20 -13.36
C MET A 75 -2.87 -8.17 -14.47
N ASN A 76 -3.13 -8.61 -15.71
CA ASN A 76 -3.05 -7.77 -16.92
C ASN A 76 -4.39 -7.08 -17.26
N HIS A 77 -5.37 -7.12 -16.37
CA HIS A 77 -6.69 -6.48 -16.50
C HIS A 77 -7.09 -5.85 -15.17
N ASP A 78 -8.06 -4.93 -15.22
CA ASP A 78 -8.58 -4.23 -14.03
C ASP A 78 -9.37 -5.19 -13.15
N ILE A 79 -9.21 -5.08 -11.83
CA ILE A 79 -9.89 -5.92 -10.86
C ILE A 79 -10.78 -5.05 -9.97
N GLN A 80 -12.00 -5.52 -9.74
CA GLN A 80 -12.81 -5.10 -8.61
C GLN A 80 -13.07 -6.30 -7.72
N GLU A 81 -12.71 -6.21 -6.45
CA GLU A 81 -12.81 -7.31 -5.51
C GLU A 81 -13.22 -6.82 -4.12
N LYS A 82 -13.95 -7.67 -3.40
CA LYS A 82 -14.31 -7.43 -2.00
C LYS A 82 -13.41 -8.26 -1.11
N VAL A 83 -12.58 -7.61 -0.30
CA VAL A 83 -11.61 -8.27 0.57
C VAL A 83 -11.92 -7.98 2.03
N MET A 84 -11.77 -8.98 2.90
CA MET A 84 -11.93 -8.76 4.35
C MET A 84 -10.64 -8.20 4.92
N ILE A 85 -10.73 -7.06 5.61
CA ILE A 85 -9.58 -6.49 6.32
C ILE A 85 -9.56 -7.08 7.75
N PRO A 86 -8.50 -7.80 8.14
CA PRO A 86 -8.46 -8.53 9.40
C PRO A 86 -8.12 -7.61 10.59
N HIS A 87 -8.97 -6.63 10.87
CA HIS A 87 -8.83 -5.74 12.02
C HIS A 87 -10.19 -5.25 12.57
N SER A 88 -10.46 -5.53 13.85
CA SER A 88 -11.75 -5.22 14.49
C SER A 88 -12.01 -3.73 14.66
N ASP A 89 -10.96 -2.95 14.87
CA ASP A 89 -11.12 -1.52 15.19
C ASP A 89 -11.33 -0.65 13.96
N LEU A 90 -11.31 -1.26 12.77
CA LEU A 90 -11.58 -0.56 11.52
C LEU A 90 -13.08 -0.29 11.40
N MET A 91 -13.46 0.97 11.58
CA MET A 91 -14.86 1.39 11.67
C MET A 91 -15.55 1.37 10.31
N ASN A 92 -16.85 1.05 10.26
CA ASN A 92 -17.63 1.13 9.02
C ASN A 92 -17.60 2.52 8.39
N TYR A 93 -17.59 2.57 7.05
CA TYR A 93 -17.47 3.80 6.27
C TYR A 93 -16.23 4.64 6.59
N SER A 94 -15.18 3.99 7.10
CA SER A 94 -13.87 4.63 7.21
C SER A 94 -13.40 5.12 5.87
N ARG A 95 -12.80 6.31 5.89
CA ARG A 95 -12.09 6.85 4.74
C ARG A 95 -10.63 6.45 4.84
N PHE A 96 -9.95 6.50 3.71
CA PHE A 96 -8.55 6.13 3.62
C PHE A 96 -7.77 7.26 2.94
N ASP A 97 -6.61 7.57 3.50
CA ASP A 97 -5.64 8.45 2.90
C ASP A 97 -4.68 7.59 2.06
N VAL A 98 -4.60 7.87 0.76
CA VAL A 98 -3.69 7.18 -0.16
C VAL A 98 -2.28 7.75 0.03
N ILE A 99 -1.35 6.90 0.42
CA ILE A 99 0.06 7.24 0.62
C ILE A 99 0.81 7.13 -0.71
N LEU A 100 0.54 6.06 -1.48
CA LEU A 100 1.18 5.80 -2.77
C LEU A 100 0.27 4.94 -3.66
N GLY A 101 0.33 5.17 -4.97
CA GLY A 101 -0.46 4.43 -5.95
C GLY A 101 -1.84 5.04 -6.19
N GLU A 102 -2.74 4.26 -6.79
CA GLU A 102 -4.05 4.70 -7.20
C GLU A 102 -5.11 3.64 -6.90
N VAL A 103 -6.30 4.10 -6.53
CA VAL A 103 -7.44 3.25 -6.21
C VAL A 103 -8.73 3.93 -6.63
N LYS A 104 -9.71 3.13 -7.06
CA LYS A 104 -11.06 3.58 -7.41
C LYS A 104 -12.08 2.81 -6.57
N ASP A 105 -13.27 3.40 -6.42
CA ASP A 105 -14.45 2.76 -5.83
C ASP A 105 -14.21 2.11 -4.46
N ILE A 106 -13.52 2.83 -3.57
CA ILE A 106 -13.20 2.34 -2.22
C ILE A 106 -14.40 2.49 -1.27
N THR A 107 -14.90 1.36 -0.76
CA THR A 107 -15.92 1.38 0.30
C THR A 107 -15.65 0.29 1.33
N LEU A 108 -15.81 0.63 2.62
CA LEU A 108 -15.67 -0.32 3.72
C LEU A 108 -16.99 -0.48 4.46
N ILE A 109 -17.54 -1.70 4.45
CA ILE A 109 -18.78 -2.06 5.13
C ILE A 109 -18.59 -3.41 5.83
N ALA A 110 -18.86 -3.45 7.13
CA ALA A 110 -18.76 -4.64 7.97
C ALA A 110 -17.38 -5.34 7.88
N GLY A 111 -16.30 -4.56 7.86
CA GLY A 111 -14.93 -5.07 7.73
C GLY A 111 -14.56 -5.58 6.33
N ILE A 112 -15.48 -5.48 5.36
CA ILE A 112 -15.26 -5.85 3.96
C ILE A 112 -14.98 -4.57 3.17
N LEU A 113 -13.81 -4.53 2.55
CA LEU A 113 -13.36 -3.49 1.66
C LEU A 113 -13.68 -3.87 0.21
N ASP A 114 -14.60 -3.16 -0.43
CA ASP A 114 -14.77 -3.18 -1.88
C ASP A 114 -13.78 -2.19 -2.49
N ILE A 115 -13.00 -2.66 -3.46
CA ILE A 115 -11.92 -1.89 -4.06
C ILE A 115 -11.78 -2.22 -5.54
N LYS A 116 -11.46 -1.20 -6.35
CA LYS A 116 -11.06 -1.36 -7.74
C LYS A 116 -9.62 -0.89 -7.98
N LEU A 117 -8.82 -1.76 -8.59
CA LEU A 117 -7.45 -1.49 -9.00
C LEU A 117 -7.27 -1.73 -10.49
N ASP A 118 -6.65 -0.76 -11.17
CA ASP A 118 -6.29 -0.90 -12.58
C ASP A 118 -5.25 -2.02 -12.78
N LYS A 119 -5.14 -2.55 -14.00
CA LYS A 119 -4.15 -3.56 -14.36
C LYS A 119 -2.73 -3.17 -13.91
N LYS A 120 -1.99 -4.11 -13.30
CA LYS A 120 -0.64 -3.85 -12.74
C LYS A 120 -0.59 -2.68 -11.74
N GLY A 121 -1.74 -2.25 -11.24
CA GLY A 121 -1.87 -1.18 -10.28
C GLY A 121 -1.64 -1.66 -8.85
N PHE A 122 -1.48 -0.71 -7.96
CA PHE A 122 -1.36 -0.96 -6.52
C PHE A 122 -1.84 0.27 -5.76
N VAL A 123 -2.15 0.06 -4.48
CA VAL A 123 -2.38 1.13 -3.53
C VAL A 123 -1.72 0.80 -2.21
N VAL A 124 -1.11 1.82 -1.61
CA VAL A 124 -0.65 1.87 -0.22
C VAL A 124 -1.45 2.96 0.45
N MET A 125 -2.24 2.62 1.45
CA MET A 125 -3.16 3.56 2.09
C MET A 125 -3.28 3.30 3.58
N LYS A 126 -3.79 4.29 4.30
CA LYS A 126 -4.03 4.19 5.75
C LYS A 126 -5.41 4.71 6.13
N PRO A 127 -6.01 4.25 7.25
CA PRO A 127 -7.25 4.82 7.74
C PRO A 127 -7.11 6.32 8.05
N ALA A 128 -8.03 7.12 7.54
CA ALA A 128 -8.10 8.55 7.82
C ALA A 128 -8.73 8.78 9.21
N THR A 129 -7.92 8.70 10.26
CA THR A 129 -8.38 8.79 11.65
C THR A 129 -8.68 10.22 12.08
N LYS A 130 -8.09 11.23 11.43
CA LYS A 130 -8.28 12.64 11.76
C LYS A 130 -9.65 13.17 11.30
N PRO A 131 -10.36 13.95 12.14
CA PRO A 131 -11.62 14.56 11.75
C PRO A 131 -11.40 15.68 10.72
N ILE A 132 -12.23 15.76 9.67
CA ILE A 132 -12.18 16.89 8.72
C ILE A 132 -12.97 18.10 9.20
N LYS A 133 -14.04 17.89 9.98
CA LYS A 133 -14.86 18.99 10.53
C LYS A 133 -14.97 18.95 12.04
N SER A 134 -15.50 17.85 12.59
CA SER A 134 -15.80 17.77 14.03
C SER A 134 -15.80 16.32 14.54
N TYR A 135 -16.26 15.38 13.71
CA TYR A 135 -16.42 13.98 14.09
C TYR A 135 -15.50 13.05 13.31
N THR A 136 -14.95 12.07 14.01
CA THR A 136 -14.28 10.88 13.48
C THR A 136 -14.77 9.67 14.27
N PRO A 137 -15.07 8.53 13.62
CA PRO A 137 -15.46 7.31 14.33
C PRO A 137 -14.31 6.77 15.20
N TYR A 138 -13.07 7.21 14.94
CA TYR A 138 -11.87 6.85 15.68
C TYR A 138 -11.64 7.67 16.96
N LYS A 139 -12.59 8.50 17.43
CA LYS A 139 -12.38 9.29 18.67
C LYS A 139 -12.19 8.42 19.94
N ARG A 140 -12.63 7.17 19.89
CA ARG A 140 -12.68 6.24 21.05
C ARG A 140 -11.78 5.02 20.88
N VAL A 141 -10.97 4.98 19.82
CA VAL A 141 -10.00 3.94 19.48
C VAL A 141 -8.64 4.60 19.50
#